data_AF-A0A820VVN3-F1
#
_entry.id   AF-A0A820VVN3-F1
#
_cell.length_a   1.000
_cell.length_b   1.000
_cell.length_c   1.000
_cell.angle_alpha   90.00
_cell.angle_beta   90.00
_cell.angle_gamma   90.00
#
_symmetry.space_group_name_H-M   'P 1'
#
loop_
_entity.id
_entity.type
_entity.pdbx_description
1 polymer ?
#
loop_
_entity_poly.entity_id
_entity_poly.type
_entity_poly.pdbx_seq_one_letter_code
_entity_poly.pdbx_strand_id
1 'polypeptide(L)'
;HAHDGTSDPAVHNALAKIYIDSNWNREKAYYDSHVVGKYCEKCDPHLACVAYERGSCDMEFINVCNQNSLFKSDARYLVRRKDPVLLESVLREDNQYRRPLIDQVIQTALAETKDPEEVSVTVKAFIAAGLPNNLIELLEKIVIGNSVFSEHRNLQNLLILNSN
;
A
#
# COMPACT_ATOMS: atom_id res chain seq x y z
N HIS A 1 1.80 24.83 29.52
CA HIS A 1 2.34 24.16 30.71
C HIS A 1 1.46 22.95 30.97
N ALA A 2 2.05 21.74 31.02
CA ALA A 2 1.46 20.41 31.29
C ALA A 2 0.43 19.91 30.24
N HIS A 3 0.70 18.90 29.39
CA HIS A 3 1.11 17.51 29.64
C HIS A 3 0.23 16.81 30.68
N ASP A 4 -0.84 16.16 30.24
CA ASP A 4 -1.09 14.76 30.59
C ASP A 4 -2.10 14.18 29.60
N GLY A 5 -1.59 13.75 28.44
CA GLY A 5 -2.34 12.83 27.58
C GLY A 5 -2.27 11.47 28.25
N THR A 6 -3.13 11.23 29.25
CA THR A 6 -3.17 9.96 29.96
C THR A 6 -3.44 8.86 28.93
N SER A 7 -2.40 8.10 28.62
CA SER A 7 -2.46 6.90 27.78
C SER A 7 -3.12 5.77 28.56
N ASP A 8 -4.30 6.04 29.10
CA ASP A 8 -4.98 5.13 29.99
C ASP A 8 -5.66 4.05 29.14
N PRO A 9 -5.28 2.77 29.29
CA PRO A 9 -5.87 1.69 28.54
C PRO A 9 -7.37 1.55 28.81
N ALA A 10 -7.87 2.02 29.97
CA ALA A 10 -9.30 1.99 30.27
C ALA A 10 -10.09 3.05 29.48
N VAL A 11 -9.54 4.27 29.32
CA VAL A 11 -10.15 5.32 28.48
C VAL A 11 -10.10 4.93 27.01
N HIS A 12 -8.98 4.37 26.55
CA HIS A 12 -8.85 3.85 25.18
C HIS A 12 -9.81 2.68 24.91
N ASN A 13 -9.97 1.74 25.85
CA ASN A 13 -10.95 0.64 25.72
C ASN A 13 -12.39 1.16 25.75
N ALA A 14 -12.70 2.17 26.57
CA ALA A 14 -14.03 2.75 26.62
C ALA A 14 -14.37 3.46 25.30
N LEU A 15 -13.44 4.27 24.77
CA LEU A 15 -13.58 4.90 23.46
C LEU A 15 -13.72 3.84 22.36
N ALA A 16 -12.91 2.79 22.36
CA ALA A 16 -12.99 1.75 21.36
C ALA A 16 -14.27 0.90 21.44
N LYS A 17 -14.76 0.59 22.66
CA LYS A 17 -16.06 -0.06 22.85
C LYS A 17 -17.21 0.81 22.36
N ILE A 18 -17.19 2.12 22.68
CA ILE A 18 -18.18 3.07 22.17
C ILE A 18 -18.09 3.18 20.65
N TYR A 19 -16.89 3.07 20.07
CA TYR A 19 -16.63 3.20 18.64
C TYR A 19 -17.06 1.97 17.82
N ILE A 20 -16.96 0.76 18.40
CA ILE A 20 -17.48 -0.48 17.79
C ILE A 20 -19.00 -0.59 17.96
N ASP A 21 -19.55 -0.15 19.10
CA ASP A 21 -20.97 -0.21 19.42
C ASP A 21 -21.78 0.92 18.73
N SER A 22 -21.19 2.11 18.58
CA SER A 22 -21.77 3.25 17.88
C SER A 22 -21.59 3.12 16.37
N ASN A 23 -22.31 2.15 15.80
CA ASN A 23 -22.84 2.23 14.45
C ASN A 23 -21.79 2.36 13.34
N TRP A 24 -21.73 1.30 12.53
CA TRP A 24 -21.31 1.17 11.14
C TRP A 24 -21.90 2.24 10.17
N ASN A 25 -22.17 3.47 10.62
CA ASN A 25 -22.62 4.58 9.80
C ASN A 25 -21.42 5.18 9.08
N ARG A 26 -21.09 4.54 7.97
CA ARG A 26 -19.95 4.79 7.06
C ARG A 26 -19.81 6.24 6.58
N GLU A 27 -20.80 7.10 6.79
CA GLU A 27 -20.91 8.37 6.06
C GLU A 27 -20.51 9.63 6.84
N LYS A 28 -20.45 9.65 8.18
CA LYS A 28 -20.14 10.90 8.93
C LYS A 28 -19.58 10.70 10.34
N ALA A 29 -18.35 10.24 10.50
CA ALA A 29 -17.77 10.18 11.84
C ALA A 29 -16.38 10.84 11.88
N TYR A 30 -16.31 11.91 12.68
CA TYR A 30 -15.15 12.72 13.04
C TYR A 30 -14.23 11.92 13.98
N TYR A 31 -13.69 10.81 13.50
CA TYR A 31 -12.70 10.05 14.25
C TYR A 31 -11.33 10.26 13.66
N ASP A 32 -10.35 10.32 14.56
CA ASP A 32 -8.97 10.39 14.18
C ASP A 32 -8.55 9.01 13.66
N SER A 33 -8.33 8.90 12.35
CA SER A 33 -7.93 7.66 11.68
C SER A 33 -6.72 7.02 12.33
N HIS A 34 -5.83 7.81 12.91
CA HIS A 34 -4.63 7.33 13.58
C HIS A 34 -4.95 6.63 14.91
N VAL A 35 -5.89 7.16 15.71
CA VAL A 35 -6.30 6.54 16.98
C VAL A 35 -7.02 5.21 16.74
N VAL A 36 -7.92 5.19 15.76
CA VAL A 36 -8.69 3.99 15.39
C VAL A 36 -7.78 2.93 14.78
N GLY A 37 -6.90 3.33 13.86
CA GLY A 37 -5.90 2.45 13.26
C GLY A 37 -5.06 1.77 14.32
N LYS A 38 -4.49 2.56 15.24
CA LYS A 38 -3.62 2.08 16.33
C LYS A 38 -4.30 1.10 17.29
N TYR A 39 -5.59 1.32 17.55
CA TYR A 39 -6.37 0.36 18.33
C TYR A 39 -6.60 -0.94 17.57
N CYS A 40 -6.93 -0.85 16.28
CA CYS A 40 -7.21 -2.00 15.44
C CYS A 40 -5.95 -2.85 15.18
N GLU A 41 -4.73 -2.30 15.24
CA GLU A 41 -3.48 -3.06 15.03
C GLU A 41 -3.40 -4.36 15.84
N LYS A 42 -3.94 -4.37 17.06
CA LYS A 42 -3.92 -5.54 17.95
C LYS A 42 -5.14 -6.44 17.84
N CYS A 43 -6.25 -5.92 17.33
CA CYS A 43 -7.54 -6.60 17.33
C CYS A 43 -7.90 -7.15 15.95
N ASP A 44 -7.76 -6.33 14.92
CA ASP A 44 -7.97 -6.68 13.53
C ASP A 44 -7.09 -5.80 12.62
N PRO A 45 -5.96 -6.33 12.09
CA PRO A 45 -5.03 -5.53 11.31
C PRO A 45 -5.61 -5.10 9.95
N HIS A 46 -6.59 -5.82 9.42
CA HIS A 46 -7.30 -5.39 8.20
C HIS A 46 -8.16 -4.15 8.46
N LEU A 47 -8.84 -4.08 9.60
CA LEU A 47 -9.60 -2.90 10.01
C LEU A 47 -8.68 -1.70 10.24
N ALA A 48 -7.47 -1.91 10.79
CA ALA A 48 -6.46 -0.88 10.93
C ALA A 48 -6.05 -0.29 9.57
N CYS A 49 -5.77 -1.15 8.59
CA CYS A 49 -5.48 -0.74 7.22
C CYS A 49 -6.59 0.15 6.63
N VAL A 50 -7.86 -0.21 6.80
CA VAL A 50 -8.99 0.61 6.30
C VAL A 50 -9.05 1.97 6.99
N ALA A 51 -8.78 2.03 8.30
CA ALA A 51 -8.77 3.29 9.03
C ALA A 51 -7.64 4.23 8.58
N TYR A 52 -6.43 3.69 8.38
CA TYR A 52 -5.27 4.45 7.91
C TYR A 52 -5.40 4.89 6.46
N GLU A 53 -5.94 4.03 5.58
CA GLU A 53 -6.24 4.38 4.18
C GLU A 53 -7.18 5.59 4.10
N ARG A 54 -8.24 5.60 4.94
CA ARG A 54 -9.17 6.72 5.04
C ARG A 54 -8.49 8.00 5.54
N GLY A 55 -7.53 7.87 6.45
CA GLY A 55 -6.81 8.99 7.06
C GLY A 55 -5.67 9.54 6.21
N SER A 56 -5.34 8.91 5.08
CA SER A 56 -4.08 9.17 4.36
C SER A 56 -2.84 9.02 5.26
N CYS A 57 -2.88 8.08 6.20
CA CYS A 57 -1.74 7.75 7.07
C CYS A 57 -0.90 6.64 6.42
N ASP A 58 -0.16 6.97 5.36
CA ASP A 58 0.54 5.98 4.54
C ASP A 58 1.60 5.19 5.33
N MET A 59 2.38 5.87 6.18
CA MET A 59 3.46 5.24 6.94
C MET A 59 2.92 4.21 7.94
N GLU A 60 1.86 4.56 8.66
CA GLU A 60 1.24 3.64 9.62
C GLU A 60 0.57 2.46 8.91
N PHE A 61 -0.07 2.71 7.76
CA PHE A 61 -0.64 1.64 6.93
C PHE A 61 0.43 0.63 6.51
N ILE A 62 1.56 1.11 5.97
CA ILE A 62 2.69 0.27 5.56
C ILE A 62 3.26 -0.48 6.77
N ASN A 63 3.39 0.19 7.92
CA ASN A 63 3.92 -0.45 9.12
C ASN A 63 3.01 -1.60 9.60
N VAL A 64 1.70 -1.40 9.64
CA VAL A 64 0.74 -2.47 9.96
C VAL A 64 0.84 -3.62 8.97
N CYS A 65 0.89 -3.29 7.68
CA CYS A 65 1.00 -4.30 6.64
C CYS A 65 2.28 -5.13 6.79
N ASN A 66 3.41 -4.49 7.02
CA ASN A 66 4.70 -5.14 7.22
C ASN A 66 4.70 -6.02 8.47
N GLN A 67 4.16 -5.54 9.60
CA GLN A 67 4.11 -6.30 10.84
C GLN A 67 3.17 -7.51 10.76
N ASN A 68 2.08 -7.40 10.01
CA ASN A 68 1.06 -8.45 9.88
C ASN A 68 1.19 -9.27 8.58
N SER A 69 2.27 -9.06 7.81
CA SER A 69 2.50 -9.72 6.52
C SER A 69 1.37 -9.52 5.50
N LEU A 70 0.66 -8.39 5.56
CA LEU A 70 -0.43 -8.01 4.65
C LEU A 70 0.10 -7.41 3.33
N PHE A 71 1.14 -8.01 2.75
CA PHE A 71 1.83 -7.50 1.56
C PHE A 71 0.91 -7.38 0.33
N LYS A 72 -0.16 -8.16 0.25
CA LYS A 72 -1.18 -8.04 -0.80
C LYS A 72 -1.93 -6.71 -0.73
N SER A 73 -2.37 -6.34 0.47
CA SER A 73 -3.06 -5.07 0.71
C SER A 73 -2.10 -3.91 0.53
N ASP A 74 -0.86 -4.07 1.02
CA ASP A 74 0.20 -3.07 0.87
C ASP A 74 0.52 -2.77 -0.59
N ALA A 75 0.78 -3.82 -1.37
CA ALA A 75 1.03 -3.73 -2.79
C ALA A 75 -0.10 -2.99 -3.54
N ARG A 76 -1.36 -3.36 -3.28
CA ARG A 76 -2.52 -2.71 -3.91
C ARG A 76 -2.63 -1.24 -3.54
N TYR A 77 -2.40 -0.91 -2.28
CA TYR A 77 -2.45 0.46 -1.80
C TYR A 77 -1.37 1.33 -2.44
N LEU A 78 -0.12 0.87 -2.43
CA LEU A 78 1.03 1.58 -2.99
C LEU A 78 0.85 1.89 -4.48
N VAL A 79 0.44 0.89 -5.25
CA VAL A 79 0.18 1.05 -6.70
C VAL A 79 -0.94 2.06 -6.95
N ARG A 80 -2.01 2.01 -6.14
CA ARG A 80 -3.16 2.92 -6.25
C ARG A 80 -2.88 4.35 -5.80
N ARG A 81 -1.99 4.54 -4.82
CA ARG A 81 -1.55 5.89 -4.39
C ARG A 81 -0.76 6.60 -5.48
N LYS A 82 -0.12 5.85 -6.40
CA LYS A 82 0.72 6.39 -7.48
C LYS A 82 1.80 7.35 -6.95
N ASP A 83 2.24 7.17 -5.71
CA ASP A 83 3.20 8.06 -5.06
C ASP A 83 4.63 7.48 -5.18
N PRO A 84 5.53 8.14 -5.93
CA PRO A 84 6.87 7.63 -6.16
C PRO A 84 7.75 7.69 -4.90
N VAL A 85 7.52 8.65 -4.00
CA VAL A 85 8.30 8.81 -2.76
C VAL A 85 7.95 7.67 -1.79
N LEU A 86 6.68 7.30 -1.74
CA LEU A 86 6.20 6.19 -0.93
C LEU A 86 6.72 4.85 -1.45
N LEU A 87 6.65 4.63 -2.77
CA LEU A 87 7.22 3.44 -3.42
C LEU A 87 8.73 3.35 -3.19
N GLU A 88 9.47 4.45 -3.35
CA GLU A 88 10.90 4.47 -3.09
C GLU A 88 11.19 4.06 -1.63
N SER A 89 10.42 4.60 -0.67
CA SER A 89 10.59 4.31 0.75
C SER A 89 10.44 2.82 1.08
N VAL A 90 9.47 2.14 0.47
CA VAL A 90 9.27 0.70 0.69
C VAL A 90 10.19 -0.18 -0.15
N LEU A 91 10.72 0.33 -1.26
CA LEU A 91 11.68 -0.38 -2.12
C LEU A 91 13.14 -0.19 -1.69
N ARG A 92 13.40 0.53 -0.59
CA ARG A 92 14.74 0.68 -0.01
C ARG A 92 15.38 -0.67 0.30
N GLU A 93 16.68 -0.77 0.08
CA GLU A 93 17.44 -2.01 0.32
C GLU A 93 17.49 -2.41 1.80
N ASP A 94 17.39 -1.43 2.69
CA ASP A 94 17.32 -1.59 4.15
C ASP A 94 15.98 -2.19 4.61
N ASN A 95 14.95 -2.16 3.76
CA ASN A 95 13.66 -2.73 4.09
C ASN A 95 13.70 -4.27 3.98
N GLN A 96 13.68 -4.95 5.13
CA GLN A 96 13.61 -6.42 5.19
C GLN A 96 12.37 -7.01 4.51
N TYR A 97 11.30 -6.23 4.39
CA TYR A 97 10.05 -6.62 3.74
C TYR A 97 10.02 -6.30 2.24
N ARG A 98 11.10 -5.73 1.69
CA ARG A 98 11.16 -5.33 0.27
C ARG A 98 10.84 -6.48 -0.67
N ARG A 99 11.47 -7.65 -0.47
CA ARG A 99 11.28 -8.81 -1.37
C ARG A 99 9.83 -9.32 -1.41
N PRO A 100 9.19 -9.67 -0.27
CA PRO A 100 7.81 -10.13 -0.31
C PRO A 100 6.85 -9.05 -0.81
N LEU A 101 7.14 -7.77 -0.55
CA LEU A 101 6.32 -6.68 -1.09
C LEU A 101 6.40 -6.59 -2.62
N ILE A 102 7.60 -6.59 -3.20
CA ILE A 102 7.81 -6.57 -4.66
C ILE A 102 7.06 -7.72 -5.34
N ASP A 103 7.20 -8.92 -4.77
CA ASP A 103 6.53 -10.11 -5.27
C ASP A 103 5.01 -9.90 -5.31
N GLN A 104 4.41 -9.38 -4.25
CA GLN A 104 2.97 -9.11 -4.23
C GLN A 104 2.56 -7.94 -5.15
N VAL A 105 3.42 -6.95 -5.36
CA VAL A 105 3.20 -5.88 -6.35
C VAL A 105 3.07 -6.48 -7.75
N ILE A 106 4.00 -7.35 -8.14
CA ILE A 106 4.01 -7.98 -9.48
C ILE A 106 2.88 -9.00 -9.62
N GLN A 107 2.68 -9.85 -8.61
CA GLN A 107 1.73 -10.96 -8.70
C GLN A 107 0.28 -10.56 -8.49
N THR A 108 0.01 -9.55 -7.68
CA THR A 108 -1.34 -9.17 -7.24
C THR A 108 -1.72 -7.79 -7.76
N ALA A 109 -1.05 -6.72 -7.29
CA ALA A 109 -1.48 -5.35 -7.56
C ALA A 109 -1.44 -5.00 -9.04
N LEU A 110 -0.36 -5.34 -9.74
CA LEU A 110 -0.20 -5.06 -11.16
C LEU A 110 -0.99 -6.01 -12.07
N ALA A 111 -1.32 -7.21 -11.58
CA ALA A 111 -2.20 -8.12 -12.30
C ALA A 111 -3.67 -7.64 -12.28
N GLU A 112 -4.06 -6.94 -11.21
CA GLU A 112 -5.42 -6.42 -11.03
C GLU A 112 -5.60 -5.00 -11.57
N THR A 113 -4.54 -4.20 -11.63
CA THR A 113 -4.62 -2.86 -12.21
C THR A 113 -4.90 -2.93 -13.72
N LYS A 114 -5.73 -1.99 -14.17
CA LYS A 114 -5.99 -1.72 -15.60
C LYS A 114 -5.52 -0.32 -15.97
N ASP A 115 -4.92 0.40 -15.03
CA ASP A 115 -4.51 1.77 -15.21
C ASP A 115 -3.04 1.81 -15.66
N PRO A 116 -2.76 2.36 -16.85
CA PRO A 116 -1.40 2.40 -17.37
C PRO A 116 -0.48 3.33 -16.57
N GLU A 117 -1.02 4.30 -15.82
CA GLU A 117 -0.22 5.18 -14.97
C GLU A 117 0.25 4.47 -13.71
N GLU A 118 -0.61 3.67 -13.05
CA GLU A 118 -0.25 2.83 -11.90
C GLU A 118 0.97 1.95 -12.21
N VAL A 119 0.95 1.30 -13.38
CA VAL A 119 2.10 0.53 -13.89
C VAL A 119 3.30 1.43 -14.17
N SER A 120 3.10 2.54 -14.88
CA SER A 120 4.21 3.43 -15.28
C SER A 120 4.96 3.99 -14.07
N VAL A 121 4.25 4.38 -13.01
CA VAL A 121 4.84 4.87 -11.76
C VAL A 121 5.60 3.75 -11.05
N THR A 122 5.01 2.56 -10.98
CA THR A 122 5.65 1.39 -10.36
C THR A 122 6.92 0.97 -11.10
N VAL A 123 6.89 0.92 -12.43
CA VAL A 123 8.06 0.65 -13.30
C VAL A 123 9.16 1.67 -13.06
N LYS A 124 8.83 2.97 -13.00
CA LYS A 124 9.81 4.03 -12.69
C LYS A 124 10.43 3.85 -11.30
N ALA A 125 9.62 3.51 -10.29
CA ALA A 125 10.12 3.26 -8.94
C ALA A 125 11.06 2.04 -8.89
N PHE A 126 10.77 0.98 -9.66
CA PHE A 126 11.62 -0.20 -9.74
C PHE A 126 12.96 0.09 -10.44
N ILE A 127 12.95 0.92 -11.49
CA ILE A 127 14.16 1.40 -12.15
C ILE A 127 15.00 2.23 -11.16
N ALA A 128 14.37 3.16 -10.43
CA ALA A 128 15.05 4.00 -9.44
C ALA A 128 15.63 3.18 -8.28
N ALA A 129 14.92 2.12 -7.85
CA ALA A 129 15.37 1.20 -6.81
C ALA A 129 16.42 0.17 -7.29
N GLY A 130 16.84 0.21 -8.57
CA GLY A 130 17.86 -0.70 -9.10
C GLY A 130 17.39 -2.16 -9.19
N LEU A 131 16.12 -2.39 -9.55
CA LEU A 131 15.49 -3.73 -9.58
C LEU A 131 15.19 -4.22 -11.01
N PRO A 132 16.20 -4.39 -11.90
CA PRO A 132 15.98 -4.74 -13.30
C PRO A 132 15.35 -6.12 -13.48
N ASN A 133 15.75 -7.12 -12.67
CA ASN A 133 15.19 -8.48 -12.78
C ASN A 133 13.68 -8.51 -12.51
N ASN A 134 13.23 -7.78 -11.49
CA ASN A 134 11.81 -7.69 -11.13
C ASN A 134 11.02 -6.89 -12.18
N LEU A 135 11.67 -5.91 -12.83
CA LEU A 135 11.09 -5.15 -13.94
C LEU A 135 10.77 -6.04 -15.14
N ILE A 136 11.69 -6.96 -15.48
CA ILE A 136 11.52 -7.89 -16.60
C ILE A 136 10.34 -8.82 -16.33
N GLU A 137 10.28 -9.44 -15.14
CA GLU A 137 9.17 -10.32 -14.75
C GLU A 137 7.81 -9.59 -14.81
N LEU A 138 7.79 -8.35 -14.32
CA LEU A 138 6.63 -7.47 -14.39
C LEU A 138 6.18 -7.24 -15.84
N LEU A 139 7.11 -6.87 -16.72
CA LEU A 139 6.82 -6.59 -18.13
C LEU A 139 6.28 -7.85 -18.83
N GLU A 140 6.86 -9.01 -18.59
CA GLU A 140 6.37 -10.28 -19.14
C GLU A 140 4.92 -10.56 -18.71
N LYS A 141 4.61 -10.41 -17.42
CA LYS A 141 3.23 -10.62 -16.94
C LYS A 141 2.24 -9.66 -17.57
N ILE A 142 2.61 -8.40 -17.74
CA ILE A 142 1.74 -7.38 -18.33
C ILE A 142 1.49 -7.67 -19.82
N VAL A 143 2.53 -8.04 -20.57
CA VAL A 143 2.40 -8.41 -21.99
C VAL A 143 1.50 -9.62 -22.18
N ILE A 144 1.66 -10.64 -21.34
CA ILE A 144 0.90 -11.89 -21.44
C ILE A 144 -0.55 -11.69 -20.97
N GLY A 145 -0.76 -10.91 -19.90
CA GLY A 145 -2.05 -10.86 -19.20
C GLY A 145 -2.95 -9.68 -19.54
N ASN A 146 -2.44 -8.57 -20.09
CA ASN A 146 -3.17 -7.31 -20.08
C ASN A 146 -3.13 -6.59 -21.44
N SER A 147 -4.12 -6.92 -22.29
CA SER A 147 -4.24 -6.40 -23.68
C SER A 147 -4.30 -4.87 -23.77
N VAL A 148 -4.71 -4.18 -22.69
CA VAL A 148 -4.75 -2.71 -22.59
C VAL A 148 -3.36 -2.08 -22.75
N PHE A 149 -2.31 -2.82 -22.40
CA PHE A 149 -0.93 -2.32 -22.42
C PHE A 149 -0.29 -2.39 -23.81
N SER A 150 -0.73 -3.34 -24.64
CA SER A 150 -0.33 -3.42 -26.04
C SER A 150 -0.75 -2.20 -26.85
N GLU A 151 -1.77 -1.45 -26.41
CA GLU A 151 -2.25 -0.24 -27.08
C GLU A 151 -1.53 1.05 -26.63
N HIS A 152 -0.75 0.99 -25.54
CA HIS A 152 -0.12 2.18 -24.94
C HIS A 152 1.31 2.39 -25.47
N ARG A 153 1.50 3.38 -26.35
CA ARG A 153 2.79 3.63 -27.05
C ARG A 153 4.01 3.78 -26.13
N ASN A 154 3.86 4.41 -24.96
CA ASN A 154 4.98 4.58 -24.03
C ASN A 154 5.43 3.24 -23.41
N LEU A 155 4.48 2.34 -23.17
CA LEU A 155 4.76 1.03 -22.57
C LEU A 155 5.30 0.06 -23.63
N GLN A 156 4.82 0.15 -24.87
CA GLN A 156 5.45 -0.52 -26.00
C GLN A 156 6.90 -0.10 -26.20
N ASN A 157 7.22 1.20 -26.11
CA ASN A 157 8.61 1.66 -26.21
C ASN A 157 9.49 1.08 -25.09
N LEU A 158 8.97 1.00 -23.86
CA LEU A 158 9.68 0.37 -22.74
C LEU A 158 9.91 -1.12 -22.96
N LEU A 159 8.93 -1.84 -23.49
CA LEU A 159 9.04 -3.26 -23.85
C LEU A 159 10.11 -3.49 -24.92
N ILE A 160 10.07 -2.72 -26.00
CA ILE A 160 11.03 -2.82 -27.11
C ILE A 160 12.46 -2.52 -26.63
N LEU A 161 12.62 -1.56 -25.70
CA LEU A 161 13.93 -1.19 -25.16
C LEU A 161 14.56 -2.27 -24.27
N ASN A 162 13.76 -3.13 -23.64
CA ASN A 162 14.23 -4.17 -22.73
C ASN A 162 14.34 -5.55 -23.40
N SER A 163 13.80 -5.72 -24.61
CA SER A 163 13.82 -6.99 -25.38
C SER A 163 14.93 -7.08 -26.44
N ASN A 164 15.83 -6.08 -26.56
CA ASN A 164 16.99 -6.11 -27.47
C ASN A 164 18.31 -6.10 -26.72
#